data_AF-A0A1S1R965-F1
#
_entry.id   AF-A0A1S1R965-F1
#
_cell.length_a   1.000
_cell.length_b   1.000
_cell.length_c   1.000
_cell.angle_alpha   90.00
_cell.angle_beta   90.00
_cell.angle_gamma   90.00
#
_symmetry.space_group_name_H-M   'P 1'
#
loop_
_entity.id
_entity.type
_entity.pdbx_description
1 polymer ?
#
loop_
_entity_poly.entity_id
_entity_poly.type
_entity_poly.pdbx_seq_one_letter_code
_entity_poly.pdbx_strand_id
1 'polypeptide(L)'
;MQRFAGSIIPLPRNHWYFIARTDELTTTPVERQLVERSMLLIRRADGTPVVLSNRCPHRSFTPAKGEVEDDYSWAVSRHSVTSDGAISDEVRRPQRYGFRQDVEGMRWIEQLCDGDGVQKTGVAADRSGLTLRRHLALMAEQEDRLASMPELAA
;
A
#
# COMPACT_ATOMS: atom_id res chain seq x y z
N MET A 1 -14.04 -2.53 34.89
CA MET A 1 -14.43 -1.46 33.95
C MET A 1 -13.85 -0.15 34.49
N GLN A 2 -12.63 0.21 34.07
CA GLN A 2 -11.84 1.26 34.72
C GLN A 2 -12.18 2.62 34.07
N ARG A 3 -12.81 3.51 34.84
CA ARG A 3 -13.11 4.89 34.42
C ARG A 3 -11.81 5.68 34.41
N PHE A 4 -11.25 5.93 33.22
CA PHE A 4 -10.22 6.96 33.04
C PHE A 4 -10.84 8.34 33.34
N ALA A 5 -9.99 9.30 33.71
CA ALA A 5 -10.37 10.67 34.03
C ALA A 5 -11.42 11.20 33.04
N GLY A 6 -12.55 11.70 33.56
CA GLY A 6 -13.63 12.23 32.74
C GLY A 6 -13.18 13.37 31.82
N SER A 7 -14.03 13.67 30.83
CA SER A 7 -13.91 14.63 29.70
C SER A 7 -13.36 16.04 29.99
N ILE A 8 -13.02 16.35 31.23
CA ILE A 8 -12.70 17.70 31.72
C ILE A 8 -11.18 17.96 31.66
N ILE A 9 -10.34 16.92 31.58
CA ILE A 9 -8.88 17.08 31.43
C ILE A 9 -8.46 16.56 30.05
N PRO A 10 -7.94 17.41 29.14
CA PRO A 10 -7.49 16.96 27.84
C PRO A 10 -6.30 16.03 27.98
N LEU A 11 -6.31 14.90 27.26
CA LEU A 11 -5.17 13.99 27.27
C LEU A 11 -3.91 14.68 26.71
N PRO A 12 -2.73 14.55 27.36
CA PRO A 12 -1.52 15.32 27.05
C PRO A 12 -0.78 14.83 25.79
N ARG A 13 -1.42 14.90 24.61
CA ARG A 13 -0.89 14.32 23.36
C ARG A 13 0.46 14.87 22.89
N ASN A 14 0.81 16.11 23.23
CA ASN A 14 2.04 16.76 22.78
C ASN A 14 3.20 16.63 23.80
N HIS A 15 3.53 15.39 24.18
CA HIS A 15 4.61 15.08 25.12
C HIS A 15 5.35 13.83 24.68
N TRP A 16 6.58 13.66 25.18
CA TRP A 16 7.34 12.42 25.01
C TRP A 16 6.85 11.36 25.98
N TYR A 17 6.58 10.16 25.43
CA TYR A 17 6.16 9.00 26.20
C TYR A 17 7.14 7.85 26.00
N PHE A 18 7.46 7.17 27.08
CA PHE A 18 8.15 5.89 27.00
C PHE A 18 7.15 4.80 26.59
N ILE A 19 7.39 4.14 25.46
CA ILE A 19 6.43 3.18 24.87
C ILE A 19 6.97 1.76 24.73
N ALA A 20 8.29 1.59 24.75
CA ALA A 20 8.96 0.30 24.73
C ALA A 20 10.43 0.45 25.13
N ARG A 21 11.00 -0.62 25.68
CA ARG A 21 12.45 -0.80 25.83
C ARG A 21 13.07 -1.28 24.52
N THR A 22 14.38 -1.05 24.39
CA THR A 22 15.16 -1.46 23.22
C THR A 22 15.07 -2.96 22.93
N ASP A 23 15.03 -3.79 23.97
CA ASP A 23 14.96 -5.25 23.92
C ASP A 23 13.56 -5.81 23.68
N GLU A 24 12.51 -5.03 23.93
CA GLU A 24 11.13 -5.37 23.52
C GLU A 24 10.92 -5.16 22.01
N LEU A 25 11.76 -4.34 21.37
CA LEU A 25 11.62 -3.97 19.97
C LEU A 25 12.48 -4.86 19.07
N THR A 26 11.81 -5.79 18.40
CA THR A 26 12.41 -6.74 17.45
C THR A 26 11.85 -6.53 16.05
N THR A 27 12.22 -7.38 15.09
CA THR A 27 11.61 -7.43 13.75
C THR A 27 10.16 -7.95 13.78
N THR A 28 9.70 -8.48 14.91
CA THR A 28 8.29 -8.81 15.13
C THR A 28 7.56 -7.57 15.66
N PRO A 29 6.46 -7.15 15.03
CA PRO A 29 5.71 -5.98 15.48
C PRO A 29 5.05 -6.20 16.84
N VAL A 30 5.00 -5.14 17.64
CA VAL A 30 4.32 -5.13 18.94
C VAL A 30 3.28 -4.01 18.96
N GLU A 31 2.08 -4.33 19.43
CA GLU A 31 1.04 -3.32 19.66
C GLU A 31 1.22 -2.62 21.01
N ARG A 32 1.02 -1.30 21.03
CA ARG A 32 0.91 -0.48 22.24
C ARG A 32 -0.26 0.50 22.14
N GLN A 33 -1.04 0.62 23.21
CA GLN A 33 -2.06 1.66 23.33
C GLN A 33 -1.43 2.89 23.98
N LEU A 34 -1.40 4.01 23.26
CA LEU A 34 -0.83 5.28 23.70
C LEU A 34 -1.84 6.40 23.49
N VAL A 35 -2.32 7.00 24.58
CA VAL A 35 -3.21 8.17 24.54
C VAL A 35 -4.38 7.96 23.56
N GLU A 36 -5.09 6.84 23.75
CA GLU A 36 -6.23 6.38 22.93
C GLU A 36 -5.90 6.02 21.47
N ARG A 37 -4.62 5.88 21.12
CA ARG A 37 -4.17 5.43 19.80
C ARG A 37 -3.51 4.06 19.90
N SER A 38 -3.92 3.14 19.03
CA SER A 38 -3.21 1.89 18.82
C SER A 38 -1.99 2.15 17.93
N MET A 39 -0.80 1.92 18.46
CA MET A 39 0.48 2.12 17.79
C MET A 39 1.14 0.76 17.51
N LEU A 40 1.77 0.64 16.35
CA LEU A 40 2.58 -0.49 15.92
C LEU A 40 4.04 -0.11 16.11
N LEU A 41 4.77 -0.87 16.90
CA LEU A 41 6.20 -0.67 17.14
C LEU A 41 6.96 -1.82 16.49
N ILE A 42 7.98 -1.52 15.70
CA ILE A 42 8.83 -2.53 15.06
C ILE A 42 10.28 -2.02 14.92
N ARG A 43 11.24 -2.95 14.95
CA ARG A 43 12.62 -2.69 14.52
C ARG A 43 12.79 -3.17 13.08
N ARG A 44 13.19 -2.26 12.20
CA ARG A 44 13.54 -2.61 10.82
C ARG A 44 14.77 -3.51 10.76
N ALA A 45 14.98 -4.16 9.62
CA ALA A 45 16.15 -5.02 9.39
C ALA A 45 17.49 -4.28 9.54
N ASP A 46 17.52 -2.97 9.27
CA ASP A 46 18.68 -2.09 9.46
C ASP A 46 18.91 -1.68 10.94
N GLY A 47 18.06 -2.14 11.86
CA GLY A 47 18.11 -1.83 13.29
C GLY A 47 17.34 -0.57 13.69
N THR A 48 16.79 0.20 12.75
CA THR A 48 16.06 1.45 13.02
C THR A 48 14.73 1.17 13.73
N PRO A 49 14.45 1.79 14.89
CA PRO A 49 13.14 1.69 15.54
C PRO A 49 12.10 2.54 14.81
N VAL A 50 10.93 1.97 14.55
CA VAL A 50 9.84 2.65 13.85
C VAL A 50 8.54 2.49 14.62
N VAL A 51 7.76 3.56 14.65
CA VAL A 51 6.43 3.60 15.26
C VAL A 51 5.43 4.08 14.21
N LEU A 52 4.38 3.30 14.00
CA LEU A 52 3.31 3.60 13.05
C LEU A 52 1.96 3.58 13.76
N SER A 53 0.93 4.14 13.13
CA SER A 53 -0.45 3.83 13.50
C SER A 53 -0.68 2.34 13.26
N ASN A 54 -1.26 1.61 14.23
CA ASN A 54 -1.64 0.20 14.06
C ASN A 54 -2.93 0.09 13.22
N ARG A 55 -2.95 0.76 12.07
CA ARG A 55 -4.09 0.81 11.15
C ARG A 55 -3.57 0.97 9.73
N CYS A 56 -3.82 -0.03 8.89
CA CYS A 56 -3.49 0.03 7.47
C CYS A 56 -4.28 1.16 6.78
N PRO A 57 -3.63 2.09 6.05
CA PRO A 57 -4.33 3.20 5.40
C PRO A 57 -5.27 2.74 4.27
N HIS A 58 -5.00 1.57 3.66
CA HIS A 58 -5.79 1.06 2.55
C HIS A 58 -7.06 0.33 3.00
N ARG A 59 -6.95 -0.57 3.98
CA ARG A 59 -8.05 -1.46 4.39
C ARG A 59 -8.39 -1.43 5.88
N SER A 60 -7.78 -0.53 6.64
CA SER A 60 -8.14 -0.22 8.04
C SER A 60 -7.99 -1.37 9.06
N PHE A 61 -7.32 -2.47 8.74
CA PHE A 61 -7.00 -3.53 9.70
C PHE A 61 -5.73 -3.21 10.52
N THR A 62 -5.49 -3.95 11.60
CA THR A 62 -4.34 -3.81 12.52
C THR A 62 -3.13 -4.63 12.05
N PRO A 63 -2.03 -4.01 11.56
CA PRO A 63 -0.86 -4.75 11.09
C PRO A 63 -0.15 -5.57 12.17
N ALA A 64 -0.32 -5.23 13.45
CA ALA A 64 0.25 -5.99 14.57
C ALA A 64 -0.21 -7.46 14.63
N LYS A 65 -1.32 -7.79 13.95
CA LYS A 65 -1.87 -9.15 13.90
C LYS A 65 -1.46 -9.92 12.63
N GLY A 66 -0.66 -9.30 11.75
CA GLY A 66 -0.14 -9.91 10.54
C GLY A 66 1.30 -10.40 10.69
N GLU A 67 1.79 -11.09 9.66
CA GLU A 67 3.21 -11.44 9.53
C GLU A 67 3.97 -10.29 8.87
N VAL A 68 5.11 -9.90 9.44
CA VAL A 68 5.98 -8.87 8.89
C VAL A 68 7.23 -9.52 8.31
N GLU A 69 7.39 -9.41 7.00
CA GLU A 69 8.59 -9.87 6.29
C GLU A 69 9.39 -8.75 5.63
N ASP A 70 8.78 -7.58 5.39
CA ASP A 70 9.41 -6.42 4.77
C ASP A 70 8.81 -5.08 5.26
N ASP A 71 9.45 -3.98 4.88
CA ASP A 71 9.06 -2.60 5.21
C ASP A 71 7.70 -2.17 4.61
N TYR A 72 7.14 -2.98 3.70
CA TYR A 72 5.89 -2.74 2.97
C TYR A 72 4.77 -3.73 3.33
N SER A 73 4.98 -4.62 4.30
CA SER A 73 4.06 -5.70 4.70
C SER A 73 2.65 -5.21 5.06
N TRP A 74 2.52 -3.97 5.52
CA TRP A 74 1.23 -3.32 5.80
C TRP A 74 0.36 -3.09 4.54
N ALA A 75 0.99 -2.98 3.36
CA ALA A 75 0.44 -3.02 2.00
C ALA A 75 -0.67 -4.07 1.82
N VAL A 76 -0.38 -5.20 2.43
CA VAL A 76 -0.74 -6.52 1.89
C VAL A 76 -1.14 -7.50 3.00
N SER A 77 -0.99 -7.06 4.24
CA SER A 77 -1.42 -7.80 5.42
C SER A 77 -2.95 -7.98 5.45
N ARG A 78 -3.38 -9.02 6.15
CA ARG A 78 -4.79 -9.41 6.28
C ARG A 78 -5.13 -9.68 7.74
N HIS A 79 -6.39 -9.50 8.11
CA HIS A 79 -6.88 -9.75 9.48
C HIS A 79 -7.50 -11.13 9.67
N SER A 80 -7.72 -11.87 8.58
CA SER A 80 -8.35 -13.19 8.57
C SER A 80 -7.36 -14.23 8.04
N VAL A 81 -7.52 -15.47 8.50
CA VAL A 81 -6.73 -16.63 8.06
C VAL A 81 -5.21 -16.38 8.13
N THR A 82 -4.77 -15.76 9.22
CA THR A 82 -3.37 -15.32 9.40
C THR A 82 -2.39 -16.47 9.55
N SER A 83 -2.86 -17.66 9.92
CA SER A 83 -2.05 -18.88 10.07
C SER A 83 -1.91 -19.71 8.79
N ASP A 84 -2.60 -19.34 7.70
CA ASP A 84 -2.52 -20.08 6.43
C ASP A 84 -1.37 -19.56 5.56
N GLY A 85 -0.29 -20.34 5.53
CA GLY A 85 0.91 -20.04 4.74
C GLY A 85 0.67 -20.05 3.24
N ALA A 86 -0.24 -20.88 2.71
CA ALA A 86 -0.51 -20.94 1.28
C ALA A 86 -1.16 -19.65 0.77
N ILE A 87 -2.07 -19.08 1.56
CA ILE A 87 -2.62 -17.75 1.27
C ILE A 87 -1.54 -16.68 1.37
N SER A 88 -0.66 -16.76 2.37
CA SER A 88 0.49 -15.83 2.48
C SER A 88 1.38 -15.89 1.24
N ASP A 89 1.68 -17.08 0.72
CA ASP A 89 2.51 -17.27 -0.47
C ASP A 89 1.84 -16.74 -1.75
N GLU A 90 0.55 -17.03 -1.95
CA GLU A 90 -0.19 -16.57 -3.13
C GLU A 90 -0.37 -15.06 -3.14
N VAL A 91 -0.56 -14.43 -1.98
CA VAL A 91 -0.62 -12.95 -1.85
C VAL A 91 0.76 -12.32 -2.11
N ARG A 92 1.82 -12.96 -1.61
CA ARG A 92 3.22 -12.50 -1.72
C ARG A 92 3.74 -12.53 -3.15
N ARG A 93 3.39 -13.57 -3.92
CA ARG A 93 3.84 -13.77 -5.30
C ARG A 93 3.59 -12.55 -6.22
N PRO A 94 2.36 -12.04 -6.41
CA PRO A 94 2.08 -10.91 -7.28
C PRO A 94 2.67 -9.60 -6.75
N GLN A 95 2.84 -9.45 -5.44
CA GLN A 95 3.45 -8.24 -4.85
C GLN A 95 4.94 -8.17 -5.10
N ARG A 96 5.66 -9.27 -4.88
CA ARG A 96 7.08 -9.36 -5.24
C ARG A 96 7.29 -9.21 -6.75
N TYR A 97 6.32 -9.60 -7.56
CA TYR A 97 6.36 -9.36 -8.99
C TYR A 97 6.16 -7.87 -9.30
N GLY A 98 5.09 -7.24 -8.82
CA GLY A 98 4.82 -5.81 -9.03
C GLY A 98 5.94 -4.90 -8.50
N PHE A 99 6.42 -5.14 -7.28
CA PHE A 99 7.53 -4.39 -6.71
C PHE A 99 8.80 -4.46 -7.56
N ARG A 100 9.10 -5.63 -8.14
CA ARG A 100 10.25 -5.77 -9.05
C ARG A 100 10.04 -4.99 -10.34
N GLN A 101 8.82 -4.94 -10.87
CA GLN A 101 8.50 -4.09 -12.01
C GLN A 101 8.67 -2.61 -11.68
N ASP A 102 8.28 -2.18 -10.48
CA ASP A 102 8.46 -0.80 -10.04
C ASP A 102 9.94 -0.44 -9.90
N VAL A 103 10.77 -1.34 -9.34
CA VAL A 103 12.23 -1.15 -9.26
C VAL A 103 12.85 -1.03 -10.66
N GLU A 104 12.43 -1.88 -11.61
CA GLU A 104 12.88 -1.79 -13.00
C GLU A 104 12.46 -0.46 -13.65
N GLY A 105 11.21 -0.04 -13.44
CA GLY A 105 10.70 1.24 -13.91
C GLY A 105 11.45 2.44 -13.31
N MET A 106 11.75 2.42 -12.01
CA MET A 106 12.53 3.47 -11.36
C MET A 106 13.95 3.57 -11.93
N ARG A 107 14.61 2.44 -12.21
CA ARG A 107 15.93 2.43 -12.86
C ARG A 107 15.88 2.98 -14.29
N TRP A 108 14.80 2.71 -15.02
CA TRP A 108 14.61 3.33 -16.34
C TRP A 108 14.40 4.84 -16.22
N ILE A 109 13.60 5.30 -15.25
CA ILE A 109 13.40 6.73 -15.01
C ILE A 109 14.72 7.42 -14.68
N GLU A 110 15.54 6.83 -13.80
CA GLU A 110 16.87 7.33 -13.46
C GLU A 110 17.76 7.48 -14.72
N GLN A 111 17.84 6.44 -15.55
CA GLN A 111 18.59 6.48 -16.82
C GLN A 111 18.07 7.52 -17.80
N LEU A 112 16.75 7.72 -17.86
CA LEU A 112 16.13 8.72 -18.74
C LEU A 112 16.34 10.14 -18.23
N CYS A 113 16.39 10.36 -16.92
CA CYS A 113 16.69 11.66 -16.33
C CYS A 113 18.13 12.10 -16.59
N ASP A 114 19.05 11.15 -16.78
CA ASP A 114 20.45 11.44 -17.14
C ASP A 114 20.68 11.70 -18.64
N GLY A 115 19.66 11.51 -19.49
CA GLY A 115 19.73 11.72 -20.93
C GLY A 115 18.94 12.94 -21.42
N ASP A 116 19.28 13.44 -22.62
CA ASP A 116 18.49 14.47 -23.30
C ASP A 116 17.35 13.83 -24.12
N GLY A 117 16.10 14.23 -23.86
CA GLY A 117 14.93 13.89 -24.70
C GLY A 117 13.77 13.21 -23.96
N VAL A 118 12.72 12.82 -24.70
CA VAL A 118 11.55 12.10 -24.16
C VAL A 118 11.42 10.75 -24.85
N GLN A 119 11.67 9.67 -24.12
CA GLN A 119 11.50 8.30 -24.61
C GLN A 119 10.22 7.69 -24.02
N LYS A 120 9.34 7.18 -24.89
CA LYS A 120 8.16 6.42 -24.45
C LYS A 120 8.58 4.99 -24.10
N THR A 121 8.41 4.60 -22.85
CA THR A 121 8.60 3.24 -22.35
C THR A 121 7.26 2.64 -21.94
N GLY A 122 7.05 1.35 -22.19
CA GLY A 122 5.85 0.65 -21.77
C GLY A 122 6.15 -0.27 -20.59
N VAL A 123 5.39 -0.15 -19.50
CA VAL A 123 5.43 -1.12 -18.39
C VAL A 123 4.23 -2.07 -18.49
N ALA A 124 4.41 -3.30 -18.01
CA ALA A 124 3.35 -4.32 -18.07
C ALA A 124 2.07 -3.87 -17.36
N ALA A 125 2.20 -3.05 -16.30
CA ALA A 125 1.09 -2.44 -15.58
C ALA A 125 0.18 -1.58 -16.49
N ASP A 126 0.72 -0.97 -17.55
CA ASP A 126 -0.06 -0.14 -18.47
C ASP A 126 -0.93 -0.94 -19.43
N ARG A 127 -0.66 -2.25 -19.59
CA ARG A 127 -1.28 -3.06 -20.65
C ARG A 127 -2.79 -3.12 -20.51
N SER A 128 -3.33 -3.21 -19.29
CA SER A 128 -4.78 -3.22 -19.06
C SER A 128 -5.41 -1.89 -19.43
N GLY A 129 -4.84 -0.77 -18.95
CA GLY A 129 -5.31 0.58 -19.27
C GLY A 129 -5.21 0.91 -20.76
N LEU A 130 -4.12 0.52 -21.42
CA LEU A 130 -3.93 0.71 -22.86
C LEU A 130 -4.91 -0.13 -23.67
N THR A 131 -5.16 -1.38 -23.27
CA THR A 131 -6.15 -2.24 -23.93
C THR A 131 -7.55 -1.66 -23.81
N LEU A 132 -7.93 -1.20 -22.62
CA LEU A 132 -9.23 -0.55 -22.40
C LEU A 132 -9.37 0.71 -23.27
N ARG A 133 -8.35 1.58 -23.30
CA ARG A 133 -8.35 2.78 -24.14
C ARG A 133 -8.48 2.46 -25.62
N ARG A 134 -7.82 1.41 -26.11
CA ARG A 134 -7.96 0.93 -27.49
C ARG A 134 -9.38 0.46 -27.79
N HIS A 135 -10.00 -0.28 -26.88
CA HIS A 135 -11.40 -0.69 -27.03
C HIS A 135 -12.35 0.50 -27.06
N LEU A 136 -12.19 1.47 -26.16
CA LEU A 136 -13.00 2.69 -26.15
C LEU A 136 -12.85 3.50 -27.44
N ALA A 137 -11.63 3.59 -27.98
CA ALA A 137 -11.39 4.25 -29.27
C ALA A 137 -12.14 3.56 -30.41
N LEU A 138 -12.08 2.22 -30.47
CA LEU A 138 -12.82 1.44 -31.47
C LEU A 138 -14.35 1.62 -31.34
N MET A 139 -14.87 1.70 -30.11
CA MET A 139 -16.29 1.95 -29.87
C MET A 139 -16.69 3.36 -30.35
N ALA A 140 -15.90 4.39 -30.05
CA ALA A 140 -16.15 5.74 -30.53
C ALA A 140 -16.14 5.83 -32.07
N GLU A 141 -15.16 5.19 -32.73
CA GLU A 141 -15.11 5.11 -34.19
C GLU A 141 -16.30 4.36 -34.80
N GLN A 142 -16.92 3.44 -34.06
CA GLN A 142 -18.11 2.72 -34.47
C GLN A 142 -19.37 3.59 -34.30
N GLU A 143 -19.47 4.33 -33.20
CA GLU A 143 -20.53 5.31 -32.97
C GLU A 143 -20.53 6.41 -34.04
N ASP A 144 -19.36 6.98 -34.34
CA ASP A 144 -19.22 7.98 -35.41
C ASP A 144 -19.66 7.43 -36.77
N ARG A 145 -19.31 6.18 -37.08
CA ARG A 145 -19.75 5.50 -38.31
C ARG A 145 -21.26 5.35 -38.36
N LEU A 146 -21.89 4.87 -37.29
CA LEU A 146 -23.34 4.69 -37.23
C LEU A 146 -24.07 6.03 -37.33
N ALA A 147 -23.58 7.08 -36.66
CA ALA A 147 -24.13 8.43 -36.74
C ALA A 147 -24.03 9.03 -38.16
N SER A 148 -23.02 8.62 -38.93
CA SER A 148 -22.85 9.02 -40.33
C SER A 148 -23.67 8.20 -41.34
N MET A 149 -24.40 7.16 -40.91
CA MET A 149 -25.23 6.36 -41.81
C MET A 149 -26.56 7.07 -42.12
N PRO A 150 -26.92 7.25 -43.40
CA PRO A 150 -28.13 7.99 -43.81
C PRO A 150 -29.45 7.31 -43.42
N GLU A 151 -29.43 6.03 -43.06
CA GLU A 151 -30.62 5.23 -42.70
C GLU A 151 -31.12 5.47 -41.26
N LEU A 152 -30.33 6.16 -40.42
CA LEU A 152 -30.65 6.51 -39.03
C LEU A 152 -30.90 8.02 -38.82
N ALA A 153 -30.87 8.82 -39.90
CA ALA A 153 -31.04 10.28 -39.86
C ALA A 153 -32.50 10.74 -40.05
N ALA A 154 -33.48 9.82 -40.00
CA ALA A 154 -34.92 10.08 -40.06
C ALA A 154 -35.59 9.67 -38.74
#